data_AF-A0A2A7HYW5-F1
#
_entry.id   AF-A0A2A7HYW5-F1
#
_cell.length_a   1.000
_cell.length_b   1.000
_cell.length_c   1.000
_cell.angle_alpha   90.00
_cell.angle_beta   90.00
_cell.angle_gamma   90.00
#
_symmetry.space_group_name_H-M   'P 1'
#
loop_
_entity.id
_entity.type
_entity.pdbx_description
1 polymer ?
#
loop_
_entity_poly.entity_id
_entity_poly.type
_entity_poly.pdbx_seq_one_letter_code
_entity_poly.pdbx_strand_id
1 'polypeptide(L)' 'MVPPLSKVLVTFFSSSGEPISSQVLSNTSPYPVSMFALNELESELFEVELKPIPLHLNHE' A
#
# COMPACT_ATOMS: atom_id res chain seq x y z
N MET A 1 8.55 -1.47 0.80
CA MET A 1 8.99 -0.84 -0.46
C MET A 1 7.79 -0.78 -1.39
N VAL A 2 7.49 0.37 -1.98
CA VAL A 2 6.39 0.55 -2.94
C VAL A 2 7.00 0.57 -4.35
N PRO A 3 6.64 -0.37 -5.24
CA PRO A 3 7.14 -0.41 -6.61
C PRO A 3 6.86 0.87 -7.40
N PRO A 4 7.61 1.15 -8.47
CA PRO A 4 7.32 2.26 -9.38
C PRO A 4 5.86 2.25 -9.84
N LEU A 5 5.28 3.44 -9.98
CA LEU A 5 3.96 3.65 -10.61
C LEU A 5 2.89 2.70 -10.07
N SER A 6 2.82 2.57 -8.75
CA SER A 6 1.93 1.62 -8.08
C SER A 6 1.36 2.18 -6.79
N LYS A 7 0.27 1.56 -6.35
CA LYS A 7 -0.34 1.73 -5.03
C LYS A 7 -0.21 0.41 -4.29
N VAL A 8 0.18 0.47 -3.03
CA VAL A 8 0.13 -0.66 -2.10
C VAL A 8 -0.94 -0.36 -1.07
N LEU A 9 -1.94 -1.23 -0.97
CA LEU A 9 -2.90 -1.24 0.12
C LEU A 9 -2.34 -2.13 1.22
N VAL A 10 -2.08 -1.55 2.38
CA VAL A 10 -1.70 -2.27 3.60
C VAL A 10 -2.94 -2.41 4.45
N THR A 11 -3.32 -3.64 4.81
CA THR A 11 -4.44 -3.91 5.72
C THR A 11 -3.90 -4.54 6.99
N PHE A 12 -4.25 -3.97 8.13
CA PHE A 12 -3.87 -4.46 9.46
C PHE A 12 -5.02 -5.26 10.05
N PHE A 13 -4.69 -6.36 10.73
CA PHE A 13 -5.66 -7.29 11.30
C PHE A 13 -5.45 -7.44 12.81
N SER A 14 -6.55 -7.67 13.51
CA SER A 14 -6.53 -8.09 14.92
C SER A 14 -6.07 -9.54 15.05
N SER A 15 -5.84 -9.98 16.30
CA SER A 15 -5.54 -11.38 16.63
C SER A 15 -6.64 -12.37 16.25
N SER A 16 -7.89 -11.89 16.13
CA SER A 16 -9.02 -12.70 15.67
C SER A 16 -9.11 -12.80 14.15
N GLY A 17 -8.22 -12.14 13.41
CA GLY A 17 -8.22 -12.10 11.94
C GLY A 17 -9.18 -11.08 11.34
N GLU A 18 -9.77 -10.19 12.14
CA GLU A 18 -10.66 -9.14 11.64
C GLU A 18 -9.86 -7.92 11.19
N PRO A 19 -10.19 -7.29 10.05
CA PRO A 19 -9.51 -6.09 9.59
C PRO A 19 -9.83 -4.91 10.52
N ILE A 20 -8.80 -4.24 11.01
CA ILE A 20 -8.93 -3.12 11.97
C ILE A 20 -8.58 -1.76 11.37
N SER A 21 -7.67 -1.72 10.39
CA SER A 21 -7.24 -0.49 9.75
C SER A 21 -6.64 -0.78 8.38
N SER A 22 -6.61 0.23 7.50
CA SER A 22 -5.93 0.12 6.23
C SER A 22 -5.29 1.44 5.81
N GLN A 23 -4.20 1.36 5.05
CA GLN A 23 -3.50 2.53 4.53
C GLN A 23 -3.07 2.30 3.08
N VAL A 24 -3.21 3.34 2.26
CA VAL A 24 -2.76 3.32 0.87
C VAL A 24 -1.44 4.07 0.75
N LEU A 25 -0.40 3.38 0.32
CA LEU A 25 0.89 3.95 -0.02
C LEU A 25 0.96 4.09 -1.54
N SER A 26 1.10 5.31 -2.05
CA SER A 26 1.14 5.58 -3.50
C SER A 26 2.52 6.03 -3.93
N ASN A 27 3.07 5.36 -4.95
CA ASN A 27 4.30 5.75 -5.60
C ASN A 27 4.03 6.11 -7.06
N THR A 28 4.08 7.41 -7.36
CA THR A 28 3.98 7.93 -8.73
C THR A 28 5.33 8.14 -9.40
N SER A 29 6.43 7.83 -8.70
CA SER A 29 7.78 7.89 -9.25
C SER A 29 8.07 6.69 -10.16
N PRO A 30 8.93 6.83 -11.18
CA PRO A 30 9.45 5.71 -11.97
C PRO A 30 10.46 4.83 -11.21
N TYR A 31 10.78 5.17 -9.95
CA TYR A 31 11.73 4.42 -9.12
C TYR A 31 11.04 3.86 -7.87
N PRO A 32 11.52 2.74 -7.29
CA PRO A 32 10.98 2.22 -6.05
C PRO A 32 11.18 3.21 -4.90
N VAL A 33 10.17 3.36 -4.04
CA VAL A 33 10.22 4.26 -2.88
C VAL A 33 10.00 3.46 -1.61
N SER A 34 10.81 3.76 -0.58
CA SER A 34 10.59 3.24 0.77
C SER A 34 9.62 4.15 1.51
N MET A 35 8.49 3.58 1.93
CA MET A 35 7.46 4.25 2.70
C MET A 35 7.09 3.38 3.91
N PHE A 36 6.67 4.01 4.99
CA PHE A 36 6.19 3.31 6.18
C PHE A 36 4.67 3.38 6.24
N ALA A 37 4.05 2.25 6.60
CA ALA A 37 2.67 2.24 7.04
C ALA A 37 2.63 2.08 8.56
N LEU A 38 1.92 2.99 9.21
CA LEU A 38 1.79 3.03 10.67
C LEU A 38 0.34 2.71 11.03
N ASN A 39 0.17 1.86 12.04
CA ASN A 39 -1.13 1.57 12.63
C ASN A 39 -1.17 2.17 14.04
N GLU A 40 -2.26 2.86 14.39
CA GLU A 40 -2.44 3.46 15.72
C GLU A 40 -2.90 2.43 16.75
N LEU A 41 -3.46 1.30 16.29
CA LEU A 41 -3.90 0.19 17.11
C LEU A 41 -2.85 -0.92 17.11
N GLU A 42 -2.81 -1.72 18.18
CA GLU A 42 -2.02 -2.95 18.18
C GLU A 42 -2.58 -3.92 17.13
N SER A 43 -1.71 -4.37 16.24
CA SER A 43 -2.00 -5.38 15.21
C SER A 43 -0.99 -6.51 15.30
N GLU A 44 -1.45 -7.75 15.17
CA GLU A 44 -0.54 -8.92 15.13
C GLU A 44 -0.06 -9.21 13.71
N LEU A 45 -0.88 -8.89 12.70
CA LEU A 45 -0.63 -9.23 11.30
C LEU A 45 -1.00 -8.06 10.37
N PHE A 46 -0.37 -8.05 9.20
CA PHE A 46 -0.74 -7.17 8.10
C PHE A 46 -0.62 -7.91 6.78
N GLU A 47 -1.45 -7.53 5.81
CA GLU A 47 -1.36 -7.99 4.42
C GLU A 47 -1.14 -6.81 3.49
N VAL A 48 -0.55 -7.11 2.33
CA VAL A 48 -0.23 -6.11 1.30
C VAL A 48 -0.82 -6.51 -0.05
N GLU A 49 -1.61 -5.63 -0.64
CA GLU A 49 -2.13 -5.77 -2.00
C GLU A 49 -1.51 -4.71 -2.91
N LEU A 50 -0.88 -5.15 -4.01
CA LEU A 50 -0.28 -4.26 -5.00
C LEU A 50 -1.27 -3.97 -6.14
N LYS A 51 -1.48 -2.69 -6.44
CA LYS A 51 -2.28 -2.22 -7.57
C LYS A 51 -1.43 -1.31 -8.46
N PRO A 52 -1.21 -1.65 -9.74
CA PRO A 52 -0.51 -0.74 -10.65
C PRO A 52 -1.32 0.55 -10.84
N ILE A 53 -0.63 1.68 -10.98
CA ILE A 53 -1.25 2.94 -11.43
C ILE A 53 -1.22 2.89 -12.96
N PRO A 54 -2.38 2.91 -13.64
CA PRO A 54 -2.42 3.01 -15.08
C PRO A 54 -1.72 4.30 -15.50
N LEU A 55 -0.60 4.18 -16.20
CA LEU A 55 -0.08 5.29 -16.97
C LEU A 55 -1.08 5.54 -18.10
N HIS A 56 -1.89 6.59 -17.99
CA HIS A 56 -2.43 7.20 -19.21
C HIS A 56 -1.23 7.77 -19.96
N LEU A 57 -0.66 6.97 -20.85
CA LEU A 57 0.12 7.47 -21.98
C LEU A 57 -0.84 8.31 -22.80
N ASN A 58 -0.98 9.59 -22.45
CA ASN A 58 -1.47 10.59 -23.37
C ASN A 58 -0.44 10.65 -24.50
N HIS A 59 -0.66 9.82 -25.52
CA HIS A 59 -0.08 10.03 -26.84
C HIS A 59 -0.79 11.24 -27.44
N GLU A 60 -0.28 12.44 -27.13
CA GLU A 60 -0.47 13.63 -27.96
C GLU A 60 0.90 14.13 -28.42
#